data_AF-Q0KJF0-F1
#
_entry.id   AF-Q0KJF0-F1
#
_cell.length_a   1.000
_cell.length_b   1.000
_cell.length_c   1.000
_cell.angle_alpha   90.00
_cell.angle_beta   90.00
_cell.angle_gamma   90.00
#
_symmetry.space_group_name_H-M   'P 1'
#
loop_
_entity.id
_entity.type
_entity.pdbx_description
1 polymer ?
#
loop_
_entity_poly.entity_id
_entity_poly.type
_entity_poly.pdbx_seq_one_letter_code
_entity_poly.pdbx_strand_id
1 'polypeptide(L)'
;MPIILAAAALCLAPSVHDGDTIRCGRERVRIANIDAPELPDSPKCQDRRRSYAWCDFAAGEASRVELARLLSRGRVMITRLGTDPYGRTLATVTVNGVDAGDYLVAQGLARPWR
;
A
#
# COMPACT_ATOMS: atom_id res chain seq x y z
N MET A 1 19.30 -15.10 16.40
CA MET A 1 18.23 -14.39 15.65
C MET A 1 18.46 -12.90 15.86
N PRO A 2 18.73 -12.10 14.81
CA PRO A 2 18.88 -10.65 15.02
C PRO A 2 17.53 -10.09 15.45
N ILE A 3 17.54 -9.23 16.47
CA ILE A 3 16.37 -8.46 16.88
C ILE A 3 16.16 -7.43 15.77
N ILE A 4 15.20 -7.67 14.87
CA ILE A 4 14.76 -6.65 13.92
C ILE A 4 13.91 -5.65 14.73
N LEU A 5 14.49 -4.52 15.11
CA LEU A 5 13.72 -3.40 15.64
C LEU A 5 12.83 -2.87 14.51
N ALA A 6 11.53 -3.16 14.59
CA ALA A 6 10.54 -2.54 13.74
C ALA A 6 10.51 -1.03 14.04
N ALA A 7 11.02 -0.22 13.12
CA ALA A 7 11.05 1.23 13.27
C ALA A 7 9.69 1.82 12.84
N ALA A 8 8.85 2.12 13.83
CA ALA A 8 7.62 2.88 13.63
C ALA A 8 7.93 4.37 13.56
N ALA A 9 7.46 5.05 12.51
CA ALA A 9 7.61 6.49 12.34
C ALA A 9 6.28 7.16 12.00
N LEU A 10 6.08 8.36 12.52
CA LEU A 10 4.97 9.22 12.15
C LEU A 10 5.22 9.82 10.75
N CYS A 11 4.25 9.67 9.85
CA CYS A 11 4.25 10.36 8.57
C CYS A 11 3.40 11.63 8.64
N LEU A 12 4.04 12.79 8.52
CA LEU A 12 3.36 14.10 8.64
C LEU A 12 2.63 14.53 7.35
N ALA A 13 3.10 14.08 6.19
CA ALA A 13 2.54 14.44 4.90
C ALA A 13 2.47 13.22 3.97
N PRO A 14 1.60 12.25 4.27
CA PRO A 14 1.42 11.08 3.43
C PRO A 14 0.70 11.45 2.13
N SER A 15 1.09 10.84 1.02
CA SER A 15 0.34 10.90 -0.23
C SER A 15 0.19 9.50 -0.83
N VAL A 16 -0.88 9.29 -1.60
CA VAL A 16 -1.16 7.99 -2.20
C VAL A 16 -0.65 7.97 -3.64
N HIS A 17 0.03 6.88 -4.00
CA HIS A 17 0.45 6.63 -5.37
C HIS A 17 -0.58 5.74 -6.10
N ASP A 18 -0.91 4.60 -5.50
CA ASP A 18 -1.90 3.62 -5.97
C ASP A 18 -2.55 2.92 -4.75
N GLY A 19 -3.40 1.91 -4.98
CA GLY A 19 -4.19 1.25 -3.93
C GLY A 19 -3.40 0.49 -2.87
N ASP A 20 -2.08 0.33 -3.02
CA ASP A 20 -1.23 -0.34 -2.04
C ASP A 20 0.13 0.34 -1.79
N THR A 21 0.39 1.46 -2.47
CA THR A 21 1.63 2.23 -2.34
C THR A 21 1.34 3.67 -1.93
N ILE A 22 2.02 4.12 -0.86
CA ILE A 22 2.01 5.51 -0.39
C ILE A 22 3.41 6.12 -0.48
N ARG A 23 3.48 7.44 -0.32
CA ARG A 23 4.72 8.16 -0.10
C ARG A 23 4.69 8.89 1.24
N CYS A 24 5.84 8.95 1.89
CA CYS A 24 6.09 9.83 3.01
C CYS A 24 7.36 10.65 2.74
N GLY A 25 7.20 11.90 2.29
CA GLY A 25 8.31 12.66 1.74
C GLY A 25 8.93 11.95 0.52
N ARG A 26 10.21 11.55 0.62
CA ARG A 26 10.92 10.82 -0.45
C ARG A 26 10.74 9.31 -0.40
N GLU A 27 10.28 8.78 0.72
CA GLU A 27 10.12 7.35 0.93
C GLU A 27 8.91 6.82 0.15
N ARG A 28 9.10 5.74 -0.61
CA ARG A 28 8.03 4.97 -1.26
C ARG A 28 7.74 3.75 -0.40
N VAL A 29 6.50 3.59 0.03
CA VAL A 29 6.10 2.55 0.98
C VAL A 29 5.04 1.66 0.35
N ARG A 30 5.32 0.37 0.25
CA ARG A 30 4.36 -0.68 -0.12
C ARG A 30 3.73 -1.24 1.16
N ILE A 31 2.40 -1.20 1.24
CA ILE A 31 1.64 -1.78 2.35
C ILE A 31 1.82 -3.30 2.32
N ALA A 32 2.27 -3.90 3.42
CA ALA A 32 2.82 -5.26 3.38
C ALA A 32 1.77 -6.39 3.26
N ASN A 33 0.58 -6.19 3.79
CA ASN A 33 -0.43 -7.24 3.96
C ASN A 33 -1.46 -7.32 2.83
N ILE A 34 -1.33 -6.53 1.75
CA ILE A 34 -2.34 -6.48 0.69
C ILE A 34 -1.78 -6.54 -0.74
N ASP A 35 -2.64 -6.82 -1.70
CA ASP A 35 -2.48 -6.53 -3.13
C ASP A 35 -3.68 -5.73 -3.62
N ALA A 36 -3.44 -4.57 -4.24
CA ALA A 36 -4.51 -3.75 -4.82
C ALA A 36 -4.59 -3.96 -6.35
N PRO A 37 -5.77 -3.73 -6.96
CA PRO A 37 -5.85 -3.69 -8.41
C PRO A 37 -4.96 -2.59 -8.99
N GLU A 38 -4.36 -2.89 -10.14
CA GLU A 38 -3.45 -1.98 -10.82
C GLU A 38 -4.21 -0.79 -11.44
N LEU A 39 -3.54 0.36 -11.54
CA LEU A 39 -4.05 1.54 -12.23
C LEU A 39 -3.91 1.42 -13.77
N PRO A 40 -4.61 2.28 -14.55
CA PRO A 40 -4.33 2.43 -15.97
C PRO A 40 -2.84 2.62 -16.24
N ASP A 41 -2.38 2.10 -17.38
CA ASP A 41 -0.99 2.17 -17.83
C ASP A 41 0.04 1.36 -17.01
N SER A 42 -0.39 0.55 -16.04
CA SER A 42 0.52 -0.38 -15.38
C SER A 42 1.17 -1.33 -16.40
N PRO A 43 2.51 -1.38 -16.51
CA PRO A 43 3.20 -2.29 -17.42
C PRO A 43 2.86 -3.76 -17.15
N LYS A 44 2.50 -4.09 -15.90
CA LYS A 44 2.09 -5.44 -15.51
C LYS A 44 0.78 -5.87 -16.17
N CYS A 45 -0.09 -4.93 -16.50
CA CYS A 45 -1.34 -5.18 -17.23
C CYS A 45 -1.19 -5.15 -18.75
N GLN A 46 -0.05 -4.69 -19.25
CA GLN A 46 0.29 -4.71 -20.67
C GLN A 46 1.04 -6.00 -21.05
N ASP A 47 1.79 -6.58 -20.11
CA ASP A 47 2.51 -7.83 -20.31
C ASP A 47 1.57 -9.04 -20.17
N ARG A 48 1.02 -9.50 -21.29
CA ARG A 48 0.17 -10.70 -21.38
C ARG A 48 0.82 -11.99 -20.87
N ARG A 49 2.14 -12.03 -20.66
CA ARG A 49 2.85 -13.19 -20.09
C ARG A 49 2.87 -13.17 -18.56
N ARG A 50 2.46 -12.07 -17.91
CA ARG A 50 2.42 -11.91 -16.45
C ARG A 50 0.98 -11.96 -15.94
N SER A 51 0.50 -13.16 -15.60
CA SER A 51 -0.89 -13.35 -15.14
C SER A 51 -1.15 -13.01 -13.66
N TYR A 52 -0.17 -12.47 -12.94
CA TYR A 52 -0.32 -12.19 -11.51
C TYR A 52 -0.96 -10.82 -11.23
N ALA A 53 -1.02 -9.94 -12.22
CA ALA A 53 -1.51 -8.58 -12.05
C ALA A 53 -3.05 -8.55 -12.01
N TRP A 54 -3.62 -7.84 -11.03
CA TRP A 54 -5.05 -7.62 -10.95
C TRP A 54 -5.44 -6.38 -11.75
N CYS A 55 -5.78 -6.60 -13.03
CA CYS A 55 -6.04 -5.53 -14.00
C CYS A 55 -7.51 -5.09 -14.07
N ASP A 56 -8.07 -4.67 -12.93
CA ASP A 56 -9.36 -3.99 -12.86
C ASP A 56 -9.13 -2.51 -12.53
N PHE A 57 -9.05 -1.68 -13.56
CA PHE A 57 -8.66 -0.28 -13.42
C PHE A 57 -9.66 0.57 -12.63
N ALA A 58 -10.95 0.25 -12.72
CA ALA A 58 -11.99 0.94 -11.96
C ALA A 58 -11.86 0.61 -10.47
N ALA A 59 -11.63 -0.68 -10.14
CA ALA A 59 -11.35 -1.09 -8.78
C ALA A 59 -10.02 -0.51 -8.25
N GLY A 60 -9.00 -0.39 -9.11
CA GLY A 60 -7.71 0.21 -8.75
C GLY A 60 -7.84 1.68 -8.37
N GLU A 61 -8.61 2.44 -9.14
CA GLU A 61 -8.93 3.84 -8.81
C GLU A 61 -9.74 3.95 -7.51
N ALA A 62 -10.75 3.11 -7.33
CA ALA A 62 -11.55 3.09 -6.11
C ALA A 62 -10.68 2.78 -4.86
N SER A 63 -9.76 1.83 -4.98
CA SER A 63 -8.81 1.47 -3.94
C SER A 63 -7.88 2.63 -3.58
N ARG A 64 -7.31 3.30 -4.60
CA ARG A 64 -6.46 4.50 -4.43
C ARG A 64 -7.20 5.62 -3.71
N VAL A 65 -8.42 5.94 -4.14
CA VAL A 65 -9.24 7.01 -3.56
C VAL A 65 -9.58 6.70 -2.11
N GLU A 66 -9.99 5.47 -1.81
CA GLU A 66 -10.37 5.10 -0.45
C GLU A 66 -9.17 5.01 0.49
N LEU A 67 -7.99 4.61 -0.01
CA LEU A 67 -6.74 4.72 0.74
C LEU A 67 -6.44 6.19 1.06
N ALA A 68 -6.54 7.10 0.09
CA ALA A 68 -6.31 8.53 0.31
C ALA A 68 -7.29 9.10 1.34
N ARG A 69 -8.55 8.69 1.26
CA ARG A 69 -9.58 9.04 2.24
C ARG A 69 -9.22 8.53 3.63
N LEU A 70 -8.78 7.28 3.78
CA LEU A 70 -8.35 6.75 5.07
C LEU A 70 -7.18 7.55 5.64
N LEU A 71 -6.12 7.80 4.87
CA LEU A 71 -4.94 8.56 5.32
C LEU A 71 -5.30 9.98 5.78
N SER A 72 -6.32 10.60 5.18
CA SER A 72 -6.80 11.93 5.58
C SER A 72 -7.49 11.97 6.96
N ARG A 73 -7.84 10.82 7.54
CA ARG A 73 -8.57 10.74 8.82
C ARG A 73 -7.69 10.99 10.05
N GLY A 74 -6.37 11.11 9.90
CA GLY A 74 -5.51 11.54 11.00
C GLY A 74 -4.11 10.96 10.96
N ARG A 75 -3.67 10.45 12.11
CA ARG A 75 -2.27 10.15 12.37
C ARG A 75 -1.82 8.89 11.65
N VAL A 76 -0.98 9.05 10.62
CA VAL A 76 -0.43 7.95 9.83
C VAL A 76 0.89 7.45 10.42
N MET A 77 0.94 6.19 10.84
CA MET A 77 2.14 5.53 11.35
C MET A 77 2.62 4.48 10.36
N ILE A 78 3.93 4.48 10.07
CA ILE A 78 4.59 3.53 9.18
C ILE A 78 5.52 2.67 10.03
N THR A 79 5.27 1.37 10.09
CA THR A 79 6.12 0.38 10.76
C THR A 79 6.87 -0.43 9.71
N ARG A 80 8.17 -0.15 9.56
CA ARG A 80 8.99 -0.74 8.50
C ARG A 80 9.35 -2.19 8.80
N LEU A 81 9.20 -3.04 7.79
CA LEU A 81 9.45 -4.49 7.85
C LEU A 81 10.64 -4.90 6.97
N GLY A 82 10.96 -4.12 5.95
CA GLY A 82 12.09 -4.38 5.04
C GLY A 82 11.98 -3.57 3.76
N THR A 83 12.54 -4.12 2.70
CA THR A 83 12.52 -3.52 1.35
C THR A 83 12.08 -4.58 0.35
N ASP A 84 11.20 -4.22 -0.57
CA ASP A 84 10.77 -5.11 -1.65
C ASP A 84 11.81 -5.19 -2.78
N PRO A 85 11.69 -6.14 -3.73
CA PRO A 85 12.63 -6.27 -4.85
C PRO A 85 12.71 -5.05 -5.78
N TYR A 86 11.75 -4.12 -5.67
CA TYR A 86 11.69 -2.88 -6.45
C TYR A 86 12.28 -1.68 -5.69
N GLY A 87 12.85 -1.91 -4.51
CA GLY A 87 13.49 -0.88 -3.69
C GLY A 87 12.51 0.00 -2.89
N ARG A 88 11.22 -0.38 -2.79
CA ARG A 88 10.26 0.31 -1.91
C ARG A 88 10.40 -0.23 -0.49
N THR A 89 10.18 0.62 0.50
CA THR A 89 10.02 0.16 1.88
C THR A 89 8.77 -0.73 1.96
N LEU A 90 8.92 -1.94 2.47
CA LEU A 90 7.80 -2.82 2.83
C LEU A 90 7.40 -2.50 4.27
N ALA A 91 6.15 -2.12 4.51
CA ALA A 91 5.72 -1.68 5.84
C ALA A 91 4.25 -1.98 6.14
N THR A 92 3.92 -2.06 7.42
CA THR A 92 2.55 -1.87 7.90
C THR A 92 2.26 -0.38 7.98
N VAL A 93 1.09 0.05 7.50
CA VAL A 93 0.63 1.43 7.56
C VAL A 93 -0.66 1.46 8.37
N THR A 94 -0.69 2.28 9.43
CA THR A 94 -1.90 2.46 10.24
C THR A 94 -2.32 3.92 10.30
N VAL A 95 -3.63 4.16 10.40
CA VAL A 95 -4.20 5.50 10.59
C VAL A 95 -5.04 5.51 11.87
N ASN A 96 -4.64 6.31 12.85
CA ASN A 96 -5.25 6.31 14.19
C ASN A 96 -5.36 4.89 14.81
N GLY A 97 -4.40 4.00 14.49
CA GLY A 97 -4.39 2.61 14.96
C GLY A 97 -5.16 1.60 14.09
N VAL A 98 -5.86 2.04 13.04
CA VAL A 98 -6.51 1.16 12.07
C VAL A 98 -5.50 0.77 10.99
N ASP A 99 -5.33 -0.54 10.74
CA ASP A 99 -4.48 -1.04 9.65
C ASP A 99 -5.10 -0.70 8.29
N ALA A 100 -4.31 -0.03 7.43
CA ALA A 100 -4.78 0.41 6.13
C ALA A 100 -5.04 -0.76 5.17
N GLY A 101 -4.27 -1.83 5.28
CA GLY A 101 -4.45 -3.03 4.48
C GLY A 101 -5.73 -3.77 4.83
N ASP A 102 -5.91 -4.09 6.11
CA ASP A 102 -7.10 -4.77 6.60
C ASP A 102 -8.37 -3.93 6.33
N TYR A 103 -8.25 -2.61 6.45
CA TYR A 103 -9.32 -1.68 6.07
C TYR A 103 -9.73 -1.84 4.61
N LEU A 104 -8.79 -1.80 3.66
CA LEU A 104 -9.11 -1.92 2.23
C LEU A 104 -9.63 -3.31 1.87
N VAL A 105 -9.11 -4.37 2.49
CA VAL A 105 -9.61 -5.74 2.31
C VAL A 105 -11.06 -5.84 2.79
N ALA A 106 -11.38 -5.27 3.96
CA ALA A 106 -12.75 -5.27 4.49
C ALA A 106 -13.74 -4.51 3.59
N GLN A 107 -13.27 -3.56 2.77
CA GLN A 107 -14.08 -2.86 1.77
C GLN A 107 -14.14 -3.57 0.40
N GLY A 108 -13.43 -4.70 0.23
CA GLY A 108 -13.33 -5.39 -1.06
C GLY A 108 -12.46 -4.65 -2.10
N LEU A 109 -11.63 -3.70 -1.65
CA LEU A 109 -10.80 -2.84 -2.51
C LEU A 109 -9.35 -3.32 -2.61
N ALA A 110 -8.99 -4.35 -1.85
CA ALA A 110 -7.71 -5.04 -1.94
C ALA A 110 -7.90 -6.52 -1.56
N ARG A 111 -6.91 -7.35 -1.87
CA ARG A 111 -6.83 -8.75 -1.44
C ARG A 111 -5.73 -8.90 -0.40
N PRO A 112 -5.84 -9.84 0.55
CA PRO A 112 -4.71 -10.20 1.41
C PRO A 112 -3.51 -10.66 0.58
N TRP A 113 -2.32 -10.15 0.91
CA TRP A 113 -1.06 -10.64 0.36
C TRP A 113 -0.73 -12.00 0.97
N ARG A 114 -0.37 -12.98 0.14
CA ARG A 114 -0.03 -14.35 0.54
C ARG A 114 1.29 -14.80 -0.08
#